data_AF-A0A5K7X203-F1
#
_entry.id   AF-A0A5K7X203-F1
#
_cell.length_a   1.000
_cell.length_b   1.000
_cell.length_c   1.000
_cell.angle_alpha   90.00
_cell.angle_beta   90.00
_cell.angle_gamma   90.00
#
_symmetry.space_group_name_H-M   'P 1'
#
loop_
_entity.id
_entity.type
_entity.pdbx_description
1 polymer ?
#
loop_
_entity_poly.entity_id
_entity_poly.type
_entity_poly.pdbx_seq_one_letter_code
_entity_poly.pdbx_strand_id
1 'polypeptide(L)'
;MIYAINDFQLPFPVNFTQMSWFVCSLLLVVLFANVPPLSLIHGALLKYVGLPVGLTWFMSQKTFDKKNPYGFLKSVITYLLRPKVTYAGKSVKLKKEFVDESITAVRGEQNDVPDQVH
;
A
#
# COMPACT_ATOMS: atom_id res chain seq x y z
N MET A 1 4.26 0.36 -24.81
CA MET A 1 5.40 -0.58 -24.72
C MET A 1 6.42 -0.12 -25.75
N ILE A 2 7.62 0.26 -25.29
CA ILE A 2 8.69 0.76 -26.16
C ILE A 2 9.72 -0.37 -26.31
N TYR A 3 10.05 -0.72 -27.56
CA TYR A 3 11.00 -1.79 -27.90
C TYR A 3 12.37 -1.26 -28.30
N ALA A 4 12.45 0.02 -28.66
CA ALA A 4 13.69 0.70 -29.01
C ALA A 4 13.64 2.18 -28.61
N ILE A 5 14.78 2.73 -28.24
CA ILE A 5 14.97 4.18 -28.05
C ILE A 5 15.89 4.64 -29.16
N ASN A 6 15.37 5.46 -30.08
CA ASN A 6 16.06 5.83 -31.33
C ASN A 6 16.48 4.57 -32.11
N ASP A 7 17.76 4.18 -32.05
CA ASP A 7 18.31 2.99 -32.73
C ASP A 7 18.68 1.84 -31.76
N PHE A 8 18.56 2.02 -30.45
CA PHE A 8 18.92 1.00 -29.47
C PHE A 8 17.74 0.08 -29.16
N GLN A 9 17.81 -1.17 -29.62
CA GLN A 9 16.82 -2.20 -29.29
C GLN A 9 17.05 -2.74 -27.88
N LEU A 10 16.02 -2.64 -27.05
CA LEU A 10 16.09 -3.19 -25.69
C LEU A 10 15.84 -4.70 -25.72
N PRO A 11 16.61 -5.50 -24.97
CA PRO A 11 16.42 -6.96 -24.87
C PRO A 11 15.05 -7.36 -24.28
N PHE A 12 14.32 -6.41 -23.70
CA PHE A 12 12.99 -6.57 -23.16
C PHE A 12 12.19 -5.28 -23.32
N PRO A 13 10.87 -5.36 -23.61
CA PRO A 13 10.03 -4.17 -23.77
C PRO A 13 9.86 -3.44 -22.45
N VAL A 14 10.09 -2.13 -22.45
CA VAL A 14 9.90 -1.26 -21.29
C VAL A 14 8.83 -0.22 -21.59
N ASN A 15 7.93 0.03 -20.65
CA ASN A 15 6.93 1.10 -20.78
C ASN A 15 7.51 2.46 -20.32
N PHE A 16 7.07 3.55 -20.94
CA PHE A 16 7.44 4.92 -20.56
C PHE A 16 7.19 5.19 -19.06
N THR A 17 6.06 4.68 -18.54
CA THR A 17 5.73 4.74 -17.12
C THR A 17 6.75 4.03 -16.23
N GLN A 18 7.25 2.85 -16.62
CA GLN A 18 8.25 2.11 -15.86
C GLN A 18 9.59 2.87 -15.83
N MET A 19 9.97 3.51 -16.94
CA MET A 19 11.16 4.37 -16.98
C MET A 19 11.01 5.58 -16.04
N SER A 20 9.84 6.25 -16.05
CA SER A 20 9.56 7.38 -15.16
C SER A 20 9.63 6.96 -13.68
N TRP A 21 9.05 5.81 -13.31
CA TRP A 21 9.13 5.28 -11.96
C TRP A 21 10.54 4.87 -11.55
N PHE A 22 11.32 4.33 -12.49
CA PHE A 22 12.74 4.04 -12.25
C PHE A 22 13.54 5.31 -11.97
N VAL A 23 13.36 6.37 -12.76
CA VAL A 23 14.04 7.65 -12.54
C VAL A 23 13.60 8.29 -11.21
N CYS A 24 12.29 8.31 -10.92
CA CYS A 24 11.77 8.85 -9.67
C CYS A 24 12.28 8.08 -8.44
N SER A 25 12.30 6.74 -8.49
CA SER A 25 12.79 5.91 -7.38
C SER A 25 14.30 6.02 -7.21
N LEU A 26 15.06 6.13 -8.30
CA LEU A 26 16.50 6.38 -8.25
C LEU A 26 16.82 7.73 -7.60
N LEU A 27 16.12 8.80 -8.00
CA LEU A 27 16.28 10.13 -7.39
C LEU A 27 15.96 10.09 -5.89
N LEU A 28 14.87 9.40 -5.52
CA LEU A 28 14.46 9.24 -4.13
C LEU A 28 15.53 8.50 -3.30
N VAL A 29 16.09 7.40 -3.81
CA VAL A 29 17.15 6.65 -3.14
C VAL A 29 18.41 7.49 -2.95
N VAL A 30 18.79 8.31 -3.94
CA VAL A 30 19.93 9.22 -3.83
C VAL A 30 19.70 10.30 -2.78
N LEU A 31 18.49 10.87 -2.72
CA LEU A 31 18.12 11.91 -1.76
C LEU A 31 18.07 11.38 -0.31
N PHE A 32 17.56 10.16 -0.12
CA PHE A 32 17.50 9.50 1.19
C PHE A 32 18.74 8.64 1.51
N ALA A 33 19.83 8.76 0.72
CA ALA A 33 21.01 7.89 0.86
C ALA A 33 21.68 7.96 2.24
N ASN A 34 21.49 9.06 2.97
CA ASN A 34 22.07 9.33 4.30
C ASN A 34 21.14 8.97 5.48
N VAL A 35 19.92 8.48 5.23
CA VAL A 35 19.00 8.08 6.32
C VAL A 35 19.41 6.70 6.86
N PRO A 36 19.49 6.52 8.20
CA PRO A 36 19.94 5.28 8.84
C PRO A 36 18.85 4.19 8.81
N PRO A 37 18.53 3.68 7.61
CA PRO A 37 18.65 2.25 7.28
C PRO A 37 19.28 2.01 5.89
N LEU A 38 19.35 3.03 5.03
CA LEU A 38 19.94 2.98 3.69
C LEU A 38 21.46 3.16 3.72
N SER A 39 21.99 3.83 4.75
CA SER A 39 23.44 4.01 4.94
C SER A 39 24.15 2.73 5.43
N LEU A 40 23.42 1.77 6.00
CA LEU A 40 23.97 0.53 6.57
C LEU A 40 24.27 -0.55 5.52
N ILE A 41 23.71 -0.40 4.31
CA ILE A 41 23.90 -1.34 3.21
C ILE A 41 25.19 -0.98 2.48
N HIS A 42 26.24 -1.78 2.68
CA HIS A 42 27.57 -1.57 2.12
C HIS A 42 27.68 -1.87 0.62
N GLY A 43 26.68 -2.54 0.03
CA GLY A 43 26.64 -2.84 -1.39
C GLY A 43 26.10 -1.68 -2.22
N ALA A 44 26.97 -0.94 -2.92
CA ALA A 44 26.56 0.16 -3.79
C ALA A 44 25.61 -0.28 -4.92
N LEU A 45 25.86 -1.45 -5.54
CA LEU A 45 24.96 -1.99 -6.57
C LEU A 45 23.61 -2.37 -6.00
N LEU A 46 23.56 -3.02 -4.83
CA LEU A 46 22.30 -3.39 -4.20
C LEU A 46 21.51 -2.16 -3.74
N LYS A 47 22.20 -1.13 -3.25
CA LYS A 47 21.62 0.12 -2.77
C LYS A 47 21.06 0.99 -3.90
N TYR A 48 21.81 1.18 -4.99
CA TYR A 48 21.43 2.14 -6.04
C TYR A 48 20.80 1.49 -7.28
N VAL A 49 20.98 0.18 -7.47
CA VAL A 49 20.32 -0.56 -8.56
C VAL A 49 19.23 -1.47 -7.99
N GLY A 50 19.54 -2.23 -6.93
CA GLY A 50 18.59 -3.16 -6.33
C GLY A 50 17.32 -2.51 -5.78
N LEU A 51 17.44 -1.41 -5.02
CA LEU A 51 16.29 -0.67 -4.49
C LEU A 51 15.44 -0.01 -5.58
N PRO A 52 16.01 0.78 -6.53
CA PRO A 52 15.22 1.35 -7.61
C PRO A 52 14.57 0.29 -8.52
N VAL A 53 15.26 -0.82 -8.81
CA VAL A 53 14.67 -1.94 -9.55
C VAL A 53 13.56 -2.61 -8.75
N GLY A 54 13.76 -2.86 -7.45
CA GLY A 54 12.75 -3.43 -6.56
C GLY A 54 11.52 -2.54 -6.40
N LEU A 55 11.70 -1.22 -6.28
CA LEU A 55 10.62 -0.24 -6.21
C LEU A 55 9.88 -0.11 -7.55
N THR A 56 10.62 -0.08 -8.67
CA THR A 56 10.03 -0.06 -10.01
C THR A 56 9.28 -1.36 -10.29
N TRP A 57 9.82 -2.49 -9.85
CA TRP A 57 9.17 -3.80 -9.93
C TRP A 57 7.94 -3.87 -9.04
N PHE A 58 7.98 -3.34 -7.81
CA PHE A 58 6.81 -3.20 -6.93
C PHE A 58 5.72 -2.35 -7.59
N MET A 59 6.10 -1.23 -8.21
CA MET A 59 5.19 -0.37 -8.96
C MET A 59 4.73 -1.01 -10.29
N SER A 60 5.47 -2.00 -10.77
CA SER A 60 5.20 -2.75 -12.01
C SER A 60 4.53 -4.09 -11.78
N GLN A 61 4.33 -4.55 -10.53
CA GLN A 61 3.52 -5.73 -10.26
C GLN A 61 2.14 -5.45 -10.83
N LYS A 62 1.81 -6.17 -11.91
CA LYS A 62 0.51 -6.06 -12.54
C LYS A 62 -0.53 -6.44 -11.49
N THR A 63 -1.37 -5.45 -11.17
CA THR A 63 -2.68 -5.62 -10.51
C THR A 63 -2.65 -5.57 -8.97
N PHE A 64 -2.50 -4.36 -8.41
CA PHE A 64 -3.29 -4.00 -7.21
C PHE A 64 -4.77 -3.97 -7.64
N ASP A 65 -5.40 -5.14 -7.67
CA ASP A 65 -6.84 -5.36 -7.83
C ASP A 65 -7.51 -4.53 -8.96
N LYS A 66 -7.33 -4.96 -10.22
CA LYS A 66 -7.86 -4.38 -11.48
C LYS A 66 -7.72 -2.85 -11.68
N LYS A 67 -7.03 -2.13 -10.78
CA LYS A 67 -6.81 -0.69 -10.86
C LYS A 67 -5.32 -0.37 -10.98
N ASN A 68 -5.05 0.72 -11.67
CA ASN A 68 -3.70 1.24 -11.81
C ASN A 68 -3.07 1.43 -10.41
N PRO A 69 -1.81 1.03 -10.17
CA PRO A 69 -1.14 1.10 -8.85
C PRO A 69 -1.10 2.51 -8.25
N TYR A 70 -1.28 3.53 -9.09
CA TYR A 70 -1.56 4.92 -8.73
C TYR A 70 -2.75 5.10 -7.78
N GLY A 71 -3.81 4.30 -7.93
CA GLY A 71 -4.99 4.35 -7.07
C GLY A 71 -4.66 3.96 -5.64
N PHE A 72 -3.82 2.94 -5.47
CA PHE A 72 -3.33 2.52 -4.17
C PHE A 72 -2.48 3.63 -3.53
N LEU A 73 -1.48 4.15 -4.24
CA LEU A 73 -0.63 5.21 -3.71
C LEU A 73 -1.44 6.47 -3.34
N LYS A 74 -2.39 6.88 -4.20
CA LYS A 74 -3.32 7.97 -3.91
C LYS A 74 -4.13 7.69 -2.66
N SER A 75 -4.63 6.46 -2.47
CA SER A 75 -5.41 6.08 -1.30
C SER A 75 -4.59 6.15 0.00
N VAL A 76 -3.31 5.74 -0.04
CA VAL A 76 -2.39 5.82 1.11
C VAL A 76 -2.12 7.27 1.47
N ILE A 77 -1.75 8.11 0.49
CA ILE A 77 -1.50 9.54 0.71
C ILE A 77 -2.77 10.22 1.25
N THR A 78 -3.92 9.93 0.64
CA THR A 78 -5.22 10.46 1.09
C THR A 78 -5.53 9.98 2.50
N TYR A 79 -5.27 8.73 2.84
CA TYR A 79 -5.48 8.19 4.19
C TYR A 79 -4.56 8.85 5.23
N LEU A 80 -3.31 9.15 4.89
CA LEU A 80 -2.37 9.84 5.77
C LEU A 80 -2.73 11.30 5.99
N LEU A 81 -3.20 12.00 4.94
CA LEU A 81 -3.64 13.40 5.02
C LEU A 81 -5.06 13.55 5.55
N ARG A 82 -5.85 12.48 5.58
CA ARG A 82 -7.24 12.52 6.04
C ARG A 82 -7.26 12.76 7.55
N PRO A 83 -7.93 13.82 8.03
CA PRO A 83 -8.12 14.02 9.47
C PRO A 83 -8.94 12.85 10.02
N LYS A 84 -8.40 12.14 11.02
CA LYS A 84 -9.08 11.02 11.68
C LYS A 84 -10.10 11.55 12.68
N VAL A 85 -11.19 12.11 12.13
CA VAL A 85 -12.37 12.52 12.89
C VAL A 85 -13.40 11.39 12.85
N THR A 86 -13.86 10.93 14.02
CA THR A 86 -14.92 9.92 14.13
C THR A 86 -16.30 10.60 13.96
N TYR A 87 -17.39 9.81 13.98
CA TYR A 87 -18.77 10.29 13.84
C TYR A 87 -19.02 11.54 14.71
N ALA A 88 -19.57 12.59 14.11
CA ALA A 88 -19.83 13.91 14.71
C ALA A 88 -18.60 14.81 15.03
N GLY A 89 -17.42 14.53 14.47
CA GLY A 89 -16.28 15.46 14.55
C GLY A 89 -15.64 15.59 15.94
N LYS A 90 -16.02 14.71 16.88
CA LYS A 90 -15.49 14.70 18.25
C LYS A 90 -14.32 13.73 18.36
N SER A 91 -13.29 14.11 19.13
CA SER A 91 -12.17 13.24 19.49
C SER A 91 -12.66 12.11 20.41
N VAL A 92 -12.61 10.85 19.97
CA VAL A 92 -12.89 9.71 20.84
C VAL A 92 -11.70 9.49 21.75
N LYS A 93 -11.90 9.70 23.06
CA LYS A 93 -10.94 9.25 24.07
C LYS A 93 -11.07 7.74 24.16
N LEU A 94 -10.09 6.99 23.64
CA LEU A 94 -10.02 5.54 23.81
C LEU A 94 -9.76 5.24 25.29
N LYS A 95 -10.83 5.04 26.06
CA LYS A 95 -10.75 4.57 27.44
C LYS A 95 -10.82 3.05 27.38
N LYS A 96 -9.72 2.37 27.74
CA LYS A 96 -9.74 0.93 27.99
C LYS A 96 -10.49 0.73 29.30
N GLU A 97 -11.79 0.47 29.22
CA GLU A 97 -12.54 -0.06 30.34
C GLU A 97 -12.43 -1.58 30.30
N PHE A 98 -11.84 -2.16 31.35
CA PHE A 98 -11.94 -3.58 31.60
C PHE A 98 -13.32 -3.81 32.21
N VAL A 99 -14.24 -4.35 31.41
CA VAL A 99 -15.57 -4.73 31.87
C VAL A 99 -15.40 -5.98 32.73
N ASP A 100 -15.34 -5.80 34.06
CA ASP A 100 -15.34 -6.86 35.08
C ASP A 100 -16.78 -7.28 35.42
N GLU A 101 -17.63 -7.33 34.39
CA GLU A 101 -19.01 -7.74 34.51
C GLU A 101 -19.13 -9.17 33.98
N SER A 102 -19.84 -10.04 34.70
CA SER A 102 -20.08 -11.40 34.25
C SER A 102 -20.88 -11.38 32.95
N ILE A 103 -20.21 -11.50 31.81
CA ILE A 103 -20.85 -11.54 30.50
C ILE A 103 -21.67 -12.83 30.44
N THR A 104 -22.99 -12.73 30.63
CA THR A 104 -23.91 -13.84 30.38
C THR A 104 -24.02 -14.01 28.87
N ALA A 105 -23.18 -14.90 28.32
CA ALA A 105 -23.29 -15.29 26.92
C ALA A 105 -24.56 -16.14 26.74
N VAL A 106 -25.61 -15.56 26.16
CA VAL A 106 -26.83 -16.30 25.81
C VAL A 106 -26.69 -16.80 24.37
N ARG A 107 -26.78 -18.12 24.20
CA ARG A 107 -26.82 -18.75 22.88
C ARG A 107 -28.19 -18.46 22.25
N GLY A 108 -28.22 -17.72 21.14
CA GLY A 108 -29.42 -17.61 20.33
C GLY A 108 -29.68 -18.93 19.63
N GLU A 109 -30.68 -19.69 20.09
CA GLU A 109 -31.23 -20.79 19.32
C GLU A 109 -32.30 -20.24 18.38
N GLN A 110 -32.12 -20.51 17.09
CA GLN A 110 -33.10 -20.15 16.07
C GLN A 110 -34.19 -21.23 16.10
N ASN A 111 -35.24 -20.99 16.88
CA ASN A 111 -36.44 -21.81 16.81
C ASN A 111 -37.16 -21.42 15.53
N ASP A 112 -37.12 -22.32 14.54
CA ASP A 112 -37.99 -22.24 13.36
C ASP A 112 -39.44 -22.22 13.85
N VAL A 113 -40.05 -21.04 13.85
CA VAL A 113 -41.49 -20.89 14.10
C VAL A 113 -42.19 -21.47 12.88
N PRO A 114 -42.96 -22.56 12.99
CA PRO A 114 -43.69 -23.09 11.86
C PRO A 114 -44.76 -22.07 11.47
N ASP A 115 -44.68 -21.58 10.22
CA ASP A 115 -45.65 -20.67 9.63
C ASP A 115 -47.08 -21.21 9.85
N GLN A 116 -47.82 -20.55 10.73
CA GLN A 116 -49.25 -20.79 10.88
C GLN A 116 -49.93 -20.17 9.66
N VAL A 117 -50.35 -21.04 8.75
CA VAL A 117 -51.19 -20.72 7.60
C VAL A 117 -52.55 -20.22 8.11
N HIS A 118 -52.88 -18.97 7.83
CA HIS A 118 -54.26 -18.50 7.78
C HIS A 118 -54.46 -17.57 6.58
#